data_AF-X1AJ44-F1
#
_entry.id   AF-X1AJ44-F1
#
_cell.length_a   1.000
_cell.length_b   1.000
_cell.length_c   1.000
_cell.angle_alpha   90.00
_cell.angle_beta   90.00
_cell.angle_gamma   90.00
#
_symmetry.space_group_name_H-M   'P 1'
#
loop_
_entity.id
_entity.type
_entity.pdbx_description
1 polymer ?
#
loop_
_entity_poly.entity_id
_entity_poly.type
_entity_poly.pdbx_seq_one_letter_code
_entity_poly.pdbx_strand_id
1 'polypeptide(L)'
;KGTTFEESVGMDKFIECGENCYIGVNTTLASHFVEGIFGNISYFKIKVGNNVTSAAFANIAPGCEIFDDSYLLPLASTPKHSVLKGGKHFYYGMPMRRIFRRKIMEYLDVKQKDLERNANIEGYKDKKLLKQLKEKERRLEKTDEVPNNTQLLDDLQEEKIDINSLSKEDLAIDFTTSSAISRVNVKFLLVYIPIFWISGLLITILWYWYSGDIIDGNSIRFHLPFFLFFPVILFGLLYIFIVACVLFSKLLLILVNLIHRPKEGVFKATIGNTDFEFWQLRTQIKKISLWFLRNSPFPWTDVIAFQQLGVDMDFSSHLADTWCDSEFIKLGRKVLIGQGATIMSSMVVGKYLLIKGVLFDDYVMVGGQTSIAPGTIIKKESVIGAISS
;
A
#
# COMPACT_ATOMS: atom_id res chain seq x y z
N LYS A 1 -1.66 -31.94 1.91
CA LYS A 1 -0.75 -31.68 3.05
C LYS A 1 -1.28 -30.65 4.06
N GLY A 2 -2.45 -30.01 3.87
CA GLY A 2 -2.95 -29.00 4.83
C GLY A 2 -2.07 -27.76 4.98
N THR A 3 -1.16 -27.54 4.02
CA THR A 3 -0.22 -26.42 4.01
C THR A 3 -0.80 -25.26 3.21
N THR A 4 -0.70 -24.06 3.75
CA THR A 4 -1.20 -22.82 3.14
C THR A 4 -0.02 -21.91 2.80
N PHE A 5 0.00 -21.43 1.57
CA PHE A 5 0.89 -20.37 1.11
C PHE A 5 0.04 -19.15 0.79
N GLU A 6 0.31 -18.04 1.46
CA GLU A 6 -0.22 -16.73 1.09
C GLU A 6 0.58 -16.15 -0.10
N GLU A 7 0.20 -14.95 -0.53
CA GLU A 7 1.01 -14.15 -1.47
C GLU A 7 2.47 -14.13 -1.03
N SER A 8 3.37 -14.60 -1.87
CA SER A 8 4.76 -14.85 -1.50
C SER A 8 5.68 -14.61 -2.69
N VAL A 9 6.90 -14.18 -2.41
CA VAL A 9 7.86 -13.77 -3.43
C VAL A 9 8.93 -14.85 -3.59
N GLY A 10 9.30 -15.18 -4.82
CA GLY A 10 10.46 -16.04 -5.06
C GLY A 10 10.32 -17.49 -4.62
N MET A 11 9.08 -18.01 -4.47
CA MET A 11 8.83 -19.44 -4.25
C MET A 11 9.00 -20.22 -5.56
N ASP A 12 10.24 -20.54 -5.89
CA ASP A 12 10.57 -21.28 -7.12
C ASP A 12 10.84 -22.77 -6.83
N LYS A 13 11.33 -23.48 -7.84
CA LYS A 13 11.76 -24.88 -7.77
C LYS A 13 12.70 -25.13 -6.58
N PHE A 14 12.76 -26.39 -6.14
CA PHE A 14 13.64 -26.88 -5.06
C PHE A 14 13.28 -26.39 -3.66
N ILE A 15 12.00 -26.20 -3.41
CA ILE A 15 11.44 -26.03 -2.07
C ILE A 15 10.69 -27.31 -1.70
N GLU A 16 11.09 -27.95 -0.61
CA GLU A 16 10.34 -29.04 0.01
C GLU A 16 9.64 -28.52 1.24
N CYS A 17 8.31 -28.61 1.25
CA CYS A 17 7.51 -28.23 2.40
C CYS A 17 6.74 -29.45 2.94
N GLY A 18 6.80 -29.60 4.27
CA GLY A 18 6.08 -30.61 5.02
C GLY A 18 4.59 -30.33 5.08
N GLU A 19 3.92 -31.01 6.01
CA GLU A 19 2.49 -30.92 6.21
C GLU A 19 2.13 -29.84 7.23
N ASN A 20 0.90 -29.32 7.12
CA ASN A 20 0.30 -28.39 8.05
C ASN A 20 1.15 -27.13 8.30
N CYS A 21 1.81 -26.62 7.26
CA CYS A 21 2.59 -25.39 7.34
C CYS A 21 1.75 -24.17 6.97
N TYR A 22 2.09 -23.03 7.55
CA TYR A 22 1.54 -21.73 7.14
C TYR A 22 2.67 -20.82 6.72
N ILE A 23 2.66 -20.36 5.47
CA ILE A 23 3.63 -19.40 4.95
C ILE A 23 2.92 -18.10 4.63
N GLY A 24 3.15 -17.10 5.48
CA GLY A 24 2.45 -15.82 5.49
C GLY A 24 2.87 -14.87 4.37
N VAL A 25 2.08 -13.81 4.21
CA VAL A 25 2.18 -12.80 3.15
C VAL A 25 3.60 -12.23 3.00
N ASN A 26 4.06 -12.08 1.77
CA ASN A 26 5.39 -11.60 1.38
C ASN A 26 6.56 -12.40 1.97
N THR A 27 6.33 -13.62 2.47
CA THR A 27 7.44 -14.51 2.81
C THR A 27 8.17 -14.92 1.52
N THR A 28 9.50 -14.86 1.57
CA THR A 28 10.36 -15.32 0.49
C THR A 28 11.02 -16.64 0.85
N LEU A 29 10.86 -17.67 0.02
CA LEU A 29 11.59 -18.94 0.11
C LEU A 29 12.47 -19.06 -1.14
N ALA A 30 13.60 -18.36 -1.15
CA ALA A 30 14.43 -18.27 -2.34
C ALA A 30 15.42 -19.44 -2.42
N SER A 31 15.16 -20.41 -3.30
CA SER A 31 16.10 -21.51 -3.57
C SER A 31 17.36 -21.06 -4.33
N HIS A 32 17.38 -19.83 -4.83
CA HIS A 32 18.53 -19.23 -5.48
C HIS A 32 18.75 -17.78 -5.09
N PHE A 33 20.01 -17.33 -5.11
CA PHE A 33 20.38 -15.92 -5.04
C PHE A 33 21.44 -15.58 -6.07
N VAL A 34 21.36 -14.38 -6.61
CA VAL A 34 22.40 -13.79 -7.45
C VAL A 34 23.46 -13.18 -6.53
N GLU A 35 24.70 -13.64 -6.67
CA GLU A 35 25.83 -13.26 -5.84
C GLU A 35 26.91 -12.56 -6.64
N GLY A 36 27.37 -11.45 -6.08
CA GLY A 36 28.42 -10.63 -6.66
C GLY A 36 27.97 -9.86 -7.90
N ILE A 37 28.86 -8.99 -8.37
CA ILE A 37 28.64 -8.09 -9.51
C ILE A 37 28.53 -8.88 -10.82
N PHE A 38 29.13 -10.08 -10.88
CA PHE A 38 29.18 -10.93 -12.08
C PHE A 38 28.05 -11.96 -12.18
N GLY A 39 27.08 -11.94 -11.27
CA GLY A 39 25.85 -12.71 -11.41
C GLY A 39 26.00 -14.21 -11.16
N ASN A 40 26.87 -14.64 -10.24
CA ASN A 40 26.94 -16.05 -9.87
C ASN A 40 25.64 -16.45 -9.16
N ILE A 41 24.95 -17.45 -9.67
CA ILE A 41 23.68 -17.90 -9.07
C ILE A 41 23.99 -19.05 -8.12
N SER A 42 23.83 -18.83 -6.82
CA SER A 42 23.81 -19.94 -5.86
C SER A 42 22.45 -20.61 -5.93
N TYR A 43 22.44 -21.94 -5.93
CA TYR A 43 21.22 -22.71 -6.14
C TYR A 43 21.19 -23.88 -5.17
N PHE A 44 20.33 -23.82 -4.16
CA PHE A 44 20.29 -24.79 -3.08
C PHE A 44 18.86 -25.05 -2.61
N LYS A 45 18.57 -26.33 -2.38
CA LYS A 45 17.26 -26.78 -1.94
C LYS A 45 16.93 -26.23 -0.55
N ILE A 46 15.70 -25.74 -0.38
CA ILE A 46 15.16 -25.37 0.93
C ILE A 46 14.30 -26.53 1.44
N LYS A 47 14.46 -26.89 2.71
CA LYS A 47 13.62 -27.89 3.37
C LYS A 47 12.87 -27.26 4.53
N VAL A 48 11.55 -27.39 4.51
CA VAL A 48 10.63 -26.96 5.56
C VAL A 48 9.93 -28.21 6.09
N GLY A 49 10.06 -28.45 7.39
CA GLY A 49 9.45 -29.57 8.11
C GLY A 49 7.94 -29.45 8.23
N ASN A 50 7.35 -30.20 9.15
CA ASN A 50 5.90 -30.18 9.43
C ASN A 50 5.54 -29.12 10.47
N ASN A 51 4.30 -28.62 10.45
CA ASN A 51 3.79 -27.63 11.41
C ASN A 51 4.64 -26.36 11.51
N VAL A 52 5.31 -25.95 10.43
CA VAL A 52 6.10 -24.72 10.41
C VAL A 52 5.19 -23.54 10.11
N THR A 53 5.31 -22.49 10.92
CA THR A 53 4.65 -21.21 10.66
C THR A 53 5.70 -20.17 10.33
N SER A 54 5.62 -19.59 9.13
CA SER A 54 6.35 -18.39 8.76
C SER A 54 5.38 -17.23 8.70
N ALA A 55 5.55 -16.24 9.57
CA ALA A 55 4.74 -15.03 9.54
C ALA A 55 5.17 -14.10 8.40
N ALA A 56 4.49 -12.97 8.25
CA ALA A 56 4.65 -12.09 7.10
C ALA A 56 6.09 -11.56 6.94
N PHE A 57 6.52 -11.39 5.68
CA PHE A 57 7.81 -10.80 5.29
C PHE A 57 9.06 -11.54 5.82
N ALA A 58 8.96 -12.83 6.14
CA ALA A 58 10.15 -13.62 6.42
C ALA A 58 10.95 -13.86 5.12
N ASN A 59 12.28 -14.01 5.22
CA ASN A 59 13.11 -14.31 4.05
C ASN A 59 14.06 -15.47 4.35
N ILE A 60 13.83 -16.58 3.66
CA ILE A 60 14.56 -17.83 3.80
C ILE A 60 15.48 -18.01 2.60
N ALA A 61 16.77 -17.85 2.86
CA ALA A 61 17.81 -17.94 1.85
C ALA A 61 18.05 -19.38 1.34
N PRO A 62 18.78 -19.54 0.22
CA PRO A 62 19.10 -20.85 -0.34
C PRO A 62 19.75 -21.82 0.65
N GLY A 63 19.35 -23.09 0.59
CA GLY A 63 19.99 -24.16 1.36
C GLY A 63 19.57 -24.24 2.82
N CYS A 64 18.57 -23.48 3.25
CA CYS A 64 18.10 -23.52 4.63
C CYS A 64 17.26 -24.77 4.93
N GLU A 65 17.40 -25.28 6.15
CA GLU A 65 16.60 -26.37 6.69
C GLU A 65 15.85 -25.91 7.94
N ILE A 66 14.52 -25.98 7.91
CA ILE A 66 13.63 -25.60 8.99
C ILE A 66 12.97 -26.86 9.51
N PHE A 67 13.25 -27.24 10.75
CA PHE A 67 12.67 -28.44 11.36
C PHE A 67 11.25 -28.22 11.90
N ASP A 68 10.58 -29.33 12.19
CA ASP A 68 9.19 -29.40 12.63
C ASP A 68 8.87 -28.50 13.84
N ASP A 69 7.65 -27.97 13.89
CA ASP A 69 7.15 -27.09 14.96
C ASP A 69 8.01 -25.81 15.16
N SER A 70 8.47 -25.20 14.07
CA SER A 70 9.19 -23.91 14.09
C SER A 70 8.27 -22.74 13.76
N TYR A 71 8.44 -21.63 14.48
CA TYR A 71 7.65 -20.41 14.32
C TYR A 71 8.57 -19.23 14.00
N LEU A 72 8.51 -18.74 12.77
CA LEU A 72 9.26 -17.59 12.30
C LEU A 72 8.35 -16.38 12.42
N LEU A 73 8.71 -15.43 13.29
CA LEU A 73 7.97 -14.20 13.50
C LEU A 73 8.15 -13.23 12.32
N PRO A 74 7.32 -12.18 12.19
CA PRO A 74 7.41 -11.27 11.06
C PRO A 74 8.82 -10.69 10.89
N LEU A 75 9.24 -10.52 9.63
CA LEU A 75 10.58 -10.02 9.27
C LEU A 75 11.76 -10.92 9.70
N ALA A 76 11.52 -12.17 10.09
CA ALA A 76 12.62 -13.07 10.39
C ALA A 76 13.32 -13.52 9.09
N SER A 77 14.64 -13.27 8.97
CA SER A 77 15.40 -13.66 7.77
C SER A 77 16.59 -14.56 8.08
N THR A 78 16.74 -15.69 7.37
CA THR A 78 17.91 -16.55 7.48
C THR A 78 18.98 -16.19 6.44
N PRO A 79 20.27 -16.22 6.79
CA PRO A 79 21.33 -16.33 5.77
C PRO A 79 21.33 -17.73 5.13
N LYS A 80 22.05 -17.88 4.01
CA LYS A 80 22.21 -19.16 3.29
C LYS A 80 22.64 -20.30 4.24
N HIS A 81 22.18 -21.51 3.95
CA HIS A 81 22.55 -22.74 4.68
C HIS A 81 22.25 -22.72 6.18
N SER A 82 21.25 -21.94 6.61
CA SER A 82 20.84 -21.92 8.02
C SER A 82 20.05 -23.16 8.38
N VAL A 83 20.33 -23.71 9.57
CA VAL A 83 19.59 -24.85 10.13
C VAL A 83 18.81 -24.39 11.37
N LEU A 84 17.48 -24.31 11.26
CA LEU A 84 16.59 -23.89 12.33
C LEU A 84 16.06 -25.11 13.09
N LYS A 85 16.44 -25.24 14.37
CA LYS A 85 15.97 -26.29 15.27
C LYS A 85 14.46 -26.24 15.48
N GLY A 86 13.83 -27.41 15.41
CA GLY A 86 12.41 -27.60 15.67
C GLY A 86 12.08 -27.73 17.16
N GLY A 87 10.84 -28.09 17.47
CA GLY A 87 10.39 -28.36 18.85
C GLY A 87 9.83 -27.12 19.55
N LYS A 88 8.90 -26.43 18.90
CA LYS A 88 8.19 -25.24 19.40
C LYS A 88 9.12 -24.06 19.67
N HIS A 89 9.94 -23.71 18.68
CA HIS A 89 10.90 -22.62 18.79
C HIS A 89 10.44 -21.41 17.99
N PHE A 90 10.64 -20.22 18.57
CA PHE A 90 10.31 -18.94 17.95
C PHE A 90 11.58 -18.26 17.43
N TYR A 91 11.52 -17.67 16.25
CA TYR A 91 12.64 -17.03 15.56
C TYR A 91 12.28 -15.60 15.14
N TYR A 92 13.20 -14.65 15.32
CA TYR A 92 12.99 -13.24 14.95
C TYR A 92 14.30 -12.53 14.56
N GLY A 93 14.20 -11.51 13.71
CA GLY A 93 15.29 -10.60 13.35
C GLY A 93 15.95 -10.90 12.00
N MET A 94 16.90 -10.03 11.60
CA MET A 94 17.67 -10.13 10.37
C MET A 94 19.16 -9.85 10.67
N PRO A 95 20.05 -10.86 10.72
CA PRO A 95 19.77 -12.29 10.58
C PRO A 95 18.98 -12.83 11.79
N MET A 96 18.09 -13.79 11.52
CA MET A 96 17.16 -14.29 12.52
C MET A 96 17.89 -15.06 13.62
N ARG A 97 17.40 -14.90 14.84
CA ARG A 97 17.89 -15.60 16.02
C ARG A 97 16.73 -16.27 16.72
N ARG A 98 17.03 -17.39 17.38
CA ARG A 98 16.09 -18.05 18.26
C ARG A 98 15.79 -17.15 19.45
N ILE A 99 14.50 -16.97 19.71
CA ILE A 99 14.00 -16.35 20.92
C ILE A 99 14.11 -17.33 22.08
N PHE A 100 14.76 -16.88 23.16
CA PHE A 100 14.82 -17.61 24.42
C PHE A 100 13.88 -16.93 25.41
N ARG A 101 12.81 -17.64 25.81
CA ARG A 101 11.80 -17.15 26.76
C ARG A 101 12.43 -16.49 27.98
N ARG A 102 13.45 -17.12 28.59
CA ARG A 102 14.16 -16.57 29.76
C ARG A 102 14.81 -15.21 29.47
N LYS A 103 15.47 -15.05 28.32
CA LYS A 103 16.13 -13.79 27.94
C LYS A 103 15.11 -12.68 27.68
N ILE A 104 13.98 -13.01 27.05
CA ILE A 104 12.90 -12.03 26.84
C ILE A 104 12.26 -11.64 28.17
N MET A 105 11.98 -12.59 29.05
CA MET A 105 11.45 -12.32 30.38
C MET A 105 12.38 -11.39 31.18
N GLU A 106 13.68 -11.66 31.14
CA GLU A 106 14.70 -10.81 31.76
C GLU A 106 14.74 -9.41 31.15
N TYR A 107 14.71 -9.30 29.81
CA TYR A 107 14.72 -8.01 29.11
C TYR A 107 13.47 -7.16 29.36
N LEU A 108 12.29 -7.79 29.41
CA LEU A 108 11.01 -7.13 29.64
C LEU A 108 10.65 -6.99 31.13
N ASP A 109 11.54 -7.40 32.04
CA ASP A 109 11.31 -7.50 33.49
C ASP A 109 10.01 -8.26 33.86
N VAL A 110 9.70 -9.30 33.08
CA VAL A 110 8.53 -10.17 33.31
C VAL A 110 8.95 -11.33 34.20
N LYS A 111 8.35 -11.45 35.39
CA LYS A 111 8.63 -12.53 36.33
C LYS A 111 7.79 -13.75 35.99
N GLN A 112 8.23 -14.93 36.44
CA GLN A 112 7.47 -16.18 36.26
C GLN A 112 6.05 -16.08 36.85
N LYS A 113 5.91 -15.36 37.97
CA LYS A 113 4.61 -15.06 38.60
C LYS A 113 3.67 -14.25 37.72
N ASP A 114 4.20 -13.37 36.86
CA ASP A 114 3.37 -12.58 35.94
C ASP A 114 2.82 -13.45 34.80
N LEU A 115 3.59 -14.45 34.37
CA LEU A 115 3.14 -15.46 33.41
C LEU A 115 2.10 -16.41 34.01
N GLU A 116 2.26 -16.81 35.27
CA GLU A 116 1.26 -17.60 36.01
C GLU A 116 -0.01 -16.80 36.27
N ARG A 117 0.11 -15.50 36.57
CA ARG A 117 -1.03 -14.58 36.69
C ARG A 117 -1.79 -14.47 35.38
N ASN A 118 -1.10 -14.43 34.24
CA ASN A 118 -1.71 -14.36 32.90
C ASN A 118 -2.27 -15.70 32.41
N ALA A 119 -1.60 -16.82 32.67
CA ALA A 119 -2.04 -18.15 32.26
C ALA A 119 -3.26 -18.65 33.06
N ASN A 120 -3.43 -18.16 34.29
CA ASN A 120 -4.61 -18.42 35.13
C ASN A 120 -5.70 -17.35 34.97
N ILE A 121 -5.71 -16.57 33.88
CA ILE A 121 -6.85 -15.72 33.50
C ILE A 121 -7.94 -16.61 32.87
N GLU A 122 -8.40 -17.61 33.61
CA GLU A 122 -9.75 -18.16 33.45
C GLU A 122 -10.52 -17.75 34.72
N GLY A 123 -11.32 -16.69 34.59
CA GLY A 123 -12.07 -16.11 35.71
C GLY A 123 -11.37 -14.93 36.39
N TYR A 124 -11.20 -13.81 35.68
CA TYR A 124 -10.68 -12.55 36.22
C TYR A 124 -11.57 -12.02 37.36
N LYS A 125 -11.24 -12.34 38.61
CA LYS A 125 -11.97 -11.94 39.84
C LYS A 125 -11.23 -10.92 40.69
N ASP A 126 -10.35 -10.11 40.13
CA ASP A 126 -9.85 -8.95 40.86
C ASP A 126 -10.91 -7.84 40.82
N LYS A 127 -11.91 -7.93 41.72
CA LYS A 127 -12.97 -6.93 41.89
C LYS A 127 -12.39 -5.52 42.13
N LYS A 128 -11.15 -5.41 42.62
CA LYS A 128 -10.51 -4.14 42.92
C LYS A 128 -10.00 -3.47 41.64
N LEU A 129 -9.35 -4.23 40.76
CA LEU A 129 -8.90 -3.71 39.46
C LEU A 129 -10.08 -3.45 38.51
N LEU A 130 -11.10 -4.31 38.51
CA LEU A 130 -12.33 -4.10 37.72
C LEU A 130 -13.09 -2.85 38.18
N LYS A 131 -13.06 -2.55 39.49
CA LYS A 131 -13.60 -1.29 40.05
C LYS A 131 -12.76 -0.08 39.65
N GLN A 132 -11.43 -0.21 39.65
CA GLN A 132 -10.53 0.85 39.18
C GLN A 132 -10.66 1.12 37.68
N LEU A 133 -10.79 0.09 36.85
CA LEU A 133 -11.01 0.23 35.41
C LEU A 133 -12.40 0.81 35.11
N LYS A 134 -13.45 0.36 35.80
CA LYS A 134 -14.79 0.97 35.70
C LYS A 134 -14.85 2.40 36.22
N GLU A 135 -14.07 2.76 37.25
CA GLU A 135 -13.92 4.15 37.69
C GLU A 135 -13.15 4.99 36.68
N LYS A 136 -12.18 4.40 35.97
CA LYS A 136 -11.42 5.07 34.91
C LYS A 136 -12.26 5.26 33.65
N GLU A 137 -13.06 4.27 33.25
CA GLU A 137 -14.08 4.37 32.19
C GLU A 137 -15.15 5.41 32.54
N ARG A 138 -15.72 5.39 33.76
CA ARG A 138 -16.68 6.42 34.20
C ARG A 138 -16.09 7.83 34.30
N ARG A 139 -14.77 7.95 34.50
CA ARG A 139 -14.09 9.25 34.45
C ARG A 139 -13.89 9.73 33.02
N LEU A 140 -13.65 8.83 32.08
CA LEU A 140 -13.53 9.14 30.65
C LEU A 140 -14.89 9.48 30.03
N GLU A 141 -15.95 8.74 30.35
CA GLU A 141 -17.33 9.01 29.89
C GLU A 141 -17.92 10.33 30.43
N LYS A 142 -17.43 10.83 31.57
CA LYS A 142 -17.88 12.10 32.17
C LYS A 142 -17.18 13.34 31.59
N THR A 143 -16.16 13.16 30.76
CA THR A 143 -15.49 14.26 30.05
C THR A 143 -16.00 14.49 28.64
N ASP A 144 -16.93 13.65 28.15
CA ASP A 144 -17.54 13.76 26.82
C ASP A 144 -19.00 14.25 26.87
N GLU A 145 -19.32 15.20 27.76
CA GLU A 145 -20.56 15.98 27.63
C GLU A 145 -20.35 17.09 26.59
N VAL A 146 -20.68 16.76 25.34
CA VAL A 146 -20.82 17.72 24.23
C VAL A 146 -21.96 18.70 24.56
N PRO A 147 -21.73 20.03 24.60
CA PRO A 147 -22.81 20.98 24.72
C PRO A 147 -23.62 20.95 23.42
N ASN A 148 -24.87 20.51 23.54
CA ASN A 148 -25.85 20.55 22.48
C ASN A 148 -26.37 22.00 22.40
N ASN A 149 -25.76 22.82 21.54
CA ASN A 149 -26.35 24.10 21.17
C ASN A 149 -26.27 24.29 19.66
N THR A 150 -27.38 23.97 19.01
CA THR A 150 -27.67 24.32 17.62
C THR A 150 -27.96 25.82 17.56
N GLN A 151 -27.01 26.62 17.06
CA GLN A 151 -27.30 27.94 16.49
C GLN A 151 -26.62 28.09 15.13
N LEU A 152 -27.33 28.84 14.30
CA LEU A 152 -27.28 28.96 12.85
C LEU A 152 -25.91 29.21 12.21
N LEU A 153 -25.86 28.86 10.92
CA LEU A 153 -24.99 29.45 9.91
C LEU A 153 -24.89 30.97 10.11
N ASP A 154 -23.68 31.47 10.30
CA ASP A 154 -23.01 32.37 9.36
C ASP A 154 -21.56 32.53 9.83
N ASP A 155 -20.63 32.22 8.93
CA ASP A 155 -19.35 32.91 8.72
C ASP A 155 -18.40 32.01 7.92
N LEU A 156 -18.52 32.14 6.60
CA LEU A 156 -17.51 31.73 5.65
C LEU A 156 -16.30 32.67 5.79
N GLN A 157 -15.38 32.34 6.69
CA GLN A 157 -13.98 32.76 6.56
C GLN A 157 -13.07 31.57 6.82
N GLU A 158 -12.33 31.18 5.76
CA GLU A 158 -11.28 30.16 5.78
C GLU A 158 -10.17 30.56 6.77
N GLU A 159 -10.26 30.12 8.02
CA GLU A 159 -9.12 30.19 8.93
C GLU A 159 -8.17 29.03 8.65
N LYS A 160 -6.97 29.36 8.17
CA LYS A 160 -5.81 28.48 8.31
C LYS A 160 -5.66 28.15 9.79
N ILE A 161 -5.79 26.87 10.13
CA ILE A 161 -5.58 26.40 11.50
C ILE A 161 -4.16 26.77 11.91
N ASP A 162 -4.01 27.53 12.99
CA ASP A 162 -2.70 27.78 13.59
C ASP A 162 -2.16 26.45 14.16
N ILE A 163 -1.04 25.99 13.61
CA ILE A 163 -0.41 24.74 14.03
C ILE A 163 -0.03 24.81 15.51
N ASN A 164 0.26 26.01 16.03
CA ASN A 164 0.65 26.21 17.42
C ASN A 164 -0.52 26.10 18.40
N SER A 165 -1.78 26.12 17.92
CA SER A 165 -2.96 26.01 18.77
C SER A 165 -3.50 24.59 18.92
N LEU A 166 -2.87 23.59 18.30
CA LEU A 166 -3.31 22.20 18.36
C LEU A 166 -2.99 21.57 19.73
N SER A 167 -4.00 21.00 20.39
CA SER A 167 -3.81 20.29 21.67
C SER A 167 -3.23 18.89 21.47
N LYS A 168 -2.65 18.30 22.51
CA LYS A 168 -2.16 16.91 22.46
C LYS A 168 -3.31 15.91 22.32
N GLU A 169 -4.47 16.27 22.84
CA GLU A 169 -5.71 15.50 22.77
C GLU A 169 -6.28 15.47 21.34
N ASP A 170 -6.17 16.58 20.59
CA ASP A 170 -6.58 16.65 19.16
C ASP A 170 -5.71 15.78 18.23
N LEU A 171 -4.44 15.58 18.63
CA LEU A 171 -3.46 14.74 17.95
C LEU A 171 -3.40 13.32 18.53
N ALA A 172 -4.14 13.04 19.60
CA ALA A 172 -4.20 11.71 20.19
C ALA A 172 -4.87 10.76 19.19
N ILE A 173 -4.11 9.73 18.80
CA ILE A 173 -4.39 8.90 17.62
C ILE A 173 -5.62 8.02 17.86
N ASP A 174 -6.69 8.27 17.11
CA ASP A 174 -7.78 7.30 16.92
C ASP A 174 -7.54 6.43 15.67
N PHE A 175 -6.87 6.98 14.64
CA PHE A 175 -6.33 6.28 13.47
C PHE A 175 -5.39 7.20 12.64
N THR A 176 -4.42 6.61 11.93
CA THR A 176 -3.64 7.29 10.88
C THR A 176 -3.83 6.55 9.57
N THR A 177 -4.14 7.26 8.49
CA THR A 177 -4.33 6.64 7.16
C THR A 177 -3.99 7.63 6.04
N SER A 178 -3.32 7.15 5.01
CA SER A 178 -3.19 7.84 3.72
C SER A 178 -4.46 7.69 2.87
N SER A 179 -5.25 6.65 3.15
CA SER A 179 -6.50 6.35 2.48
C SER A 179 -7.67 6.77 3.37
N ALA A 180 -7.88 8.08 3.50
CA ALA A 180 -8.94 8.66 4.33
C ALA A 180 -10.38 8.39 3.84
N ILE A 181 -10.55 7.61 2.79
CA ILE A 181 -11.86 7.33 2.19
C ILE A 181 -12.33 5.97 2.71
N SER A 182 -12.73 5.93 3.99
CA SER A 182 -13.30 4.73 4.61
C SER A 182 -14.65 4.34 3.99
N ARG A 183 -15.33 5.29 3.33
CA ARG A 183 -16.55 5.08 2.53
C ARG A 183 -16.46 5.91 1.26
N VAL A 184 -16.39 5.25 0.11
CA VAL A 184 -16.51 5.95 -1.17
C VAL A 184 -17.94 6.48 -1.25
N ASN A 185 -18.11 7.79 -1.06
CA ASN A 185 -19.41 8.42 -1.22
C ASN A 185 -19.85 8.23 -2.69
N VAL A 186 -21.08 7.74 -2.90
CA VAL A 186 -21.66 7.52 -4.25
C VAL A 186 -21.52 8.77 -5.12
N LYS A 187 -21.56 9.97 -4.51
CA LYS A 187 -21.31 11.24 -5.20
C LYS A 187 -19.99 11.27 -5.96
N PHE A 188 -18.91 10.72 -5.41
CA PHE A 188 -17.61 10.68 -6.08
C PHE A 188 -17.51 9.57 -7.14
N LEU A 189 -18.34 8.53 -7.08
CA LEU A 189 -18.41 7.49 -8.12
C LEU A 189 -19.12 8.00 -9.38
N LEU A 190 -20.04 8.95 -9.25
CA LEU A 190 -20.74 9.55 -10.40
C LEU A 190 -19.78 10.21 -11.41
N VAL A 191 -18.60 10.61 -10.95
CA VAL A 191 -17.53 11.16 -11.79
C VAL A 191 -17.00 10.17 -12.81
N TYR A 192 -17.10 8.86 -12.55
CA TYR A 192 -16.67 7.85 -13.50
C TYR A 192 -17.63 7.67 -14.68
N ILE A 193 -18.90 8.03 -14.53
CA ILE A 193 -19.91 7.92 -15.59
C ILE A 193 -19.48 8.69 -16.85
N PRO A 194 -19.18 9.99 -16.81
CA PRO A 194 -18.76 10.71 -18.01
C PRO A 194 -17.43 10.20 -18.59
N ILE A 195 -16.49 9.79 -17.73
CA ILE A 195 -15.19 9.24 -18.19
C ILE A 195 -15.41 7.96 -19.00
N PHE A 196 -16.16 7.01 -18.46
CA PHE A 196 -16.45 5.75 -19.14
C PHE A 196 -17.38 5.92 -20.33
N TRP A 197 -18.37 6.80 -20.25
CA TRP A 197 -19.30 7.03 -21.35
C TRP A 197 -18.58 7.55 -22.59
N ILE A 198 -17.75 8.59 -22.44
CA ILE A 198 -17.05 9.18 -23.58
C ILE A 198 -15.95 8.23 -24.10
N SER A 199 -15.23 7.56 -23.20
CA SER A 199 -14.22 6.56 -23.59
C SER A 199 -14.85 5.37 -24.32
N GLY A 200 -16.00 4.88 -23.85
CA GLY A 200 -16.74 3.78 -24.47
C GLY A 200 -17.38 4.15 -25.81
N LEU A 201 -17.84 5.40 -25.95
CA LEU A 201 -18.35 5.91 -27.22
C LEU A 201 -17.27 5.93 -28.30
N LEU A 202 -16.04 6.32 -27.96
CA LEU A 202 -14.89 6.24 -28.87
C LEU A 202 -14.66 4.80 -29.37
N ILE A 203 -14.68 3.83 -28.45
CA ILE A 203 -14.53 2.41 -28.80
C ILE A 203 -15.68 1.91 -29.65
N THR A 204 -16.91 2.33 -29.35
CA THR A 204 -18.10 1.93 -30.09
C THR A 204 -18.03 2.43 -31.54
N ILE A 205 -17.54 3.66 -31.77
CA ILE A 205 -17.32 4.21 -33.12
C ILE A 205 -16.26 3.40 -33.87
N LEU A 206 -15.12 3.10 -33.23
CA LEU A 206 -14.07 2.29 -33.85
C LEU A 206 -14.53 0.87 -34.16
N TRP A 207 -15.30 0.27 -33.27
CA TRP A 207 -15.90 -1.04 -33.45
C TRP A 207 -16.91 -1.07 -34.60
N TYR A 208 -17.79 -0.07 -34.67
CA TYR A 208 -18.75 0.08 -35.76
C TYR A 208 -18.04 0.19 -37.11
N TRP A 209 -16.98 0.99 -37.19
CA TRP A 209 -16.19 1.12 -38.41
C TRP A 209 -15.48 -0.19 -38.80
N TYR A 210 -14.90 -0.89 -37.83
CA TYR A 210 -14.22 -2.17 -38.09
C TYR A 210 -15.18 -3.30 -38.49
N SER A 211 -16.40 -3.31 -37.94
CA SER A 211 -17.41 -4.35 -38.21
C SER A 211 -18.36 -4.00 -39.36
N GLY A 212 -18.36 -2.76 -39.85
CA GLY A 212 -19.23 -2.29 -40.94
C GLY A 212 -19.11 -3.14 -42.21
N ASP A 213 -17.88 -3.46 -42.61
CA ASP A 213 -17.62 -4.27 -43.81
C ASP A 213 -18.20 -5.70 -43.75
N ILE A 214 -18.38 -6.24 -42.54
CA ILE A 214 -19.06 -7.53 -42.32
C ILE A 214 -20.57 -7.40 -42.47
N ILE A 215 -21.13 -6.32 -41.94
CA ILE A 215 -22.58 -6.07 -41.93
C ILE A 215 -23.08 -5.77 -43.35
N ASP A 216 -22.27 -5.08 -44.16
CA ASP A 216 -22.60 -4.71 -45.54
C ASP A 216 -22.51 -5.89 -46.55
N GLY A 217 -22.19 -7.10 -46.10
CA GLY A 217 -22.30 -8.33 -46.90
C GLY A 217 -21.23 -8.50 -47.98
N ASN A 218 -20.13 -7.75 -47.90
CA ASN A 218 -19.04 -7.84 -48.87
C ASN A 218 -18.26 -9.16 -48.71
N SER A 219 -18.29 -9.99 -49.77
CA SER A 219 -17.48 -11.17 -50.09
C SER A 219 -16.68 -11.84 -48.95
N ILE A 220 -16.82 -13.16 -48.85
CA ILE A 220 -16.12 -14.08 -47.91
C ILE A 220 -14.60 -13.87 -47.74
N ARG A 221 -13.95 -13.20 -48.70
CA ARG A 221 -12.55 -12.74 -48.63
C ARG A 221 -12.26 -11.76 -47.48
N PHE A 222 -13.25 -11.03 -46.96
CA PHE A 222 -13.10 -10.10 -45.85
C PHE A 222 -13.37 -10.73 -44.47
N HIS A 223 -14.10 -11.85 -44.40
CA HIS A 223 -14.37 -12.53 -43.13
C HIS A 223 -13.10 -13.18 -42.53
N LEU A 224 -12.26 -13.82 -43.36
CA LEU A 224 -11.08 -14.52 -42.85
C LEU A 224 -10.04 -13.56 -42.23
N PRO A 225 -9.64 -12.44 -42.87
CA PRO A 225 -8.79 -11.44 -42.23
C PRO A 225 -9.41 -10.86 -40.96
N PHE A 226 -10.72 -10.60 -40.97
CA PHE A 226 -11.40 -10.06 -39.78
C PHE A 226 -11.23 -10.96 -38.56
N PHE A 227 -11.51 -12.26 -38.69
CA PHE A 227 -11.36 -13.19 -37.57
C PHE A 227 -9.89 -13.41 -37.18
N LEU A 228 -8.97 -13.38 -38.14
CA LEU A 228 -7.55 -13.50 -37.89
C LEU A 228 -6.99 -12.33 -37.07
N PHE A 229 -7.42 -11.10 -37.38
CA PHE A 229 -6.99 -9.88 -36.68
C PHE A 229 -7.87 -9.52 -35.47
N PHE A 230 -9.01 -10.19 -35.27
CA PHE A 230 -9.93 -9.92 -34.17
C PHE A 230 -9.24 -9.87 -32.79
N PRO A 231 -8.36 -10.83 -32.42
CA PRO A 231 -7.67 -10.75 -31.13
C PRO A 231 -6.79 -9.49 -31.01
N VAL A 232 -6.04 -9.16 -32.06
CA VAL A 232 -5.15 -7.99 -32.09
C VAL A 232 -5.97 -6.70 -31.94
N ILE A 233 -7.11 -6.64 -32.60
CA ILE A 233 -7.99 -5.47 -32.54
C ILE A 233 -8.69 -5.36 -31.20
N LEU A 234 -9.13 -6.47 -30.60
CA LEU A 234 -9.68 -6.45 -29.25
C LEU A 234 -8.67 -5.91 -28.23
N PHE A 235 -7.41 -6.36 -28.31
CA PHE A 235 -6.33 -5.80 -27.49
C PHE A 235 -6.10 -4.31 -27.81
N GLY A 236 -6.05 -3.93 -29.08
CA GLY A 236 -5.89 -2.53 -29.50
C GLY A 236 -7.00 -1.62 -28.96
N LEU A 237 -8.25 -2.04 -29.07
CA LEU A 237 -9.41 -1.31 -28.54
C LEU A 237 -9.37 -1.18 -27.02
N LEU A 238 -8.95 -2.23 -26.30
CA LEU A 238 -8.75 -2.16 -24.85
C LEU A 238 -7.71 -1.10 -24.48
N TYR A 239 -6.56 -1.05 -25.18
CA TYR A 239 -5.54 -0.03 -24.91
C TYR A 239 -6.01 1.38 -25.29
N ILE A 240 -6.72 1.54 -26.41
CA ILE A 240 -7.32 2.82 -26.79
C ILE A 240 -8.31 3.28 -25.72
N PHE A 241 -9.09 2.36 -25.15
CA PHE A 241 -10.04 2.67 -24.08
C PHE A 241 -9.31 3.16 -22.82
N ILE A 242 -8.24 2.48 -22.42
CA ILE A 242 -7.42 2.87 -21.26
C ILE A 242 -6.81 4.25 -21.49
N VAL A 243 -6.22 4.51 -22.66
CA VAL A 243 -5.65 5.82 -23.01
C VAL A 243 -6.72 6.91 -23.01
N ALA A 244 -7.92 6.62 -23.55
CA ALA A 244 -9.05 7.54 -23.50
C ALA A 244 -9.47 7.84 -22.05
N CYS A 245 -9.58 6.84 -21.19
CA CYS A 245 -9.90 7.04 -19.78
C CYS A 245 -8.87 7.96 -19.09
N VAL A 246 -7.57 7.76 -19.36
CA VAL A 246 -6.49 8.61 -18.81
C VAL A 246 -6.62 10.05 -19.32
N LEU A 247 -6.87 10.23 -20.62
CA LEU A 247 -7.05 11.54 -21.23
C LEU A 247 -8.25 12.28 -20.62
N PHE A 248 -9.42 11.64 -20.54
CA PHE A 248 -10.63 12.26 -20.01
C PHE A 248 -10.55 12.51 -18.50
N SER A 249 -9.91 11.63 -17.72
CA SER A 249 -9.59 11.90 -16.33
C SER A 249 -8.70 13.13 -16.17
N LYS A 250 -7.67 13.28 -17.02
CA LYS A 250 -6.80 14.46 -17.00
C LYS A 250 -7.57 15.73 -17.34
N LEU A 251 -8.44 15.70 -18.35
CA LEU A 251 -9.29 16.83 -18.72
C LEU A 251 -10.21 17.23 -17.56
N LEU A 252 -10.85 16.24 -16.92
CA LEU A 252 -11.70 16.50 -15.77
C LEU A 252 -10.91 17.04 -14.57
N LEU A 253 -9.70 16.52 -14.34
CA LEU A 253 -8.80 17.02 -13.31
C LEU A 253 -8.41 18.49 -13.55
N ILE A 254 -8.16 18.87 -14.81
CA ILE A 254 -7.92 20.28 -15.18
C ILE A 254 -9.14 21.12 -14.84
N LEU A 255 -10.36 20.68 -15.19
CA LEU A 255 -11.60 21.40 -14.86
C LEU A 255 -11.77 21.56 -13.34
N VAL A 256 -11.53 20.50 -12.57
CA VAL A 256 -11.59 20.54 -11.10
C VAL A 256 -10.54 21.51 -10.53
N ASN A 257 -9.32 21.51 -11.07
CA ASN A 257 -8.25 22.41 -10.64
C ASN A 257 -8.52 23.88 -11.01
N LEU A 258 -9.32 24.14 -12.05
CA LEU A 258 -9.79 25.49 -12.39
C LEU A 258 -10.81 26.00 -11.38
N ILE A 259 -11.67 25.11 -10.84
CA ILE A 259 -12.66 25.45 -9.82
C ILE A 259 -11.99 25.62 -8.46
N HIS A 260 -11.19 24.65 -8.03
CA HIS A 260 -10.49 24.67 -6.74
C HIS A 260 -9.06 24.15 -6.88
N ARG A 261 -8.09 25.06 -6.77
CA ARG A 261 -6.68 24.71 -6.91
C ARG A 261 -6.22 23.84 -5.74
N PRO A 262 -5.35 22.83 -5.98
CA PRO A 262 -4.75 22.07 -4.90
C PRO A 262 -3.85 22.99 -4.06
N LYS A 263 -3.96 22.89 -2.73
CA LYS A 263 -3.19 23.68 -1.76
C LYS A 263 -2.50 22.76 -0.76
N GLU A 264 -1.30 23.13 -0.33
CA GLU A 264 -0.65 22.52 0.84
C GLU A 264 -1.18 23.16 2.13
N GLY A 265 -1.26 22.38 3.21
CA GLY A 265 -1.71 22.87 4.50
C GLY A 265 -2.26 21.77 5.42
N VAL A 266 -2.84 22.22 6.53
CA VAL A 266 -3.60 21.38 7.47
C VAL A 266 -5.06 21.76 7.34
N PHE A 267 -5.91 20.79 7.00
CA PHE A 267 -7.33 20.96 6.74
C PHE A 267 -8.15 20.10 7.69
N LYS A 268 -9.41 20.46 7.97
CA LYS A 268 -10.31 19.57 8.73
C LYS A 268 -10.86 18.49 7.80
N ALA A 269 -10.69 17.23 8.17
CA ALA A 269 -11.19 16.06 7.44
C ALA A 269 -12.67 15.78 7.76
N THR A 270 -13.53 16.80 7.62
CA THR A 270 -14.96 16.74 7.91
C THR A 270 -15.78 16.99 6.65
N ILE A 271 -16.92 16.29 6.51
CA ILE A 271 -17.88 16.52 5.42
C ILE A 271 -18.34 17.99 5.48
N GLY A 272 -18.40 18.65 4.33
CA GLY A 272 -18.67 20.08 4.21
C GLY A 272 -17.44 20.98 4.19
N ASN A 273 -16.23 20.46 4.46
CA ASN A 273 -15.00 21.21 4.23
C ASN A 273 -14.63 21.15 2.74
N THR A 274 -14.63 22.31 2.08
CA THR A 274 -14.36 22.44 0.64
C THR A 274 -13.00 21.86 0.25
N ASP A 275 -11.92 22.20 0.96
CA ASP A 275 -10.57 21.70 0.62
C ASP A 275 -10.49 20.16 0.71
N PHE A 276 -11.09 19.59 1.75
CA PHE A 276 -11.15 18.14 1.94
C PHE A 276 -11.95 17.45 0.83
N GLU A 277 -13.15 17.95 0.49
CA GLU A 277 -14.00 17.37 -0.54
C GLU A 277 -13.37 17.45 -1.93
N PHE A 278 -12.74 18.57 -2.26
CA PHE A 278 -12.03 18.71 -3.53
C PHE A 278 -10.77 17.84 -3.59
N TRP A 279 -10.04 17.66 -2.48
CA TRP A 279 -8.94 16.68 -2.41
C TRP A 279 -9.43 15.24 -2.63
N GLN A 280 -10.56 14.86 -2.01
CA GLN A 280 -11.18 13.54 -2.24
C GLN A 280 -11.58 13.35 -3.70
N LEU A 281 -12.22 14.36 -4.30
CA LEU A 281 -12.64 14.35 -5.69
C LEU A 281 -11.45 14.12 -6.65
N ARG A 282 -10.37 14.90 -6.49
CA ARG A 282 -9.15 14.72 -7.30
C ARG A 282 -8.54 13.34 -7.12
N THR A 283 -8.48 12.85 -5.88
CA THR A 283 -7.97 11.51 -5.58
C THR A 283 -8.78 10.42 -6.31
N GLN A 284 -10.11 10.52 -6.34
CA GLN A 284 -10.97 9.56 -7.04
C GLN A 284 -10.77 9.63 -8.56
N ILE A 285 -10.72 10.83 -9.15
CA ILE A 285 -10.46 10.99 -10.60
C ILE A 285 -9.15 10.31 -11.01
N LYS A 286 -8.09 10.45 -10.20
CA LYS A 286 -6.78 9.87 -10.50
C LYS A 286 -6.75 8.36 -10.29
N LYS A 287 -7.47 7.85 -9.29
CA LYS A 287 -7.47 6.43 -8.90
C LYS A 287 -7.82 5.52 -10.07
N ILE A 288 -8.83 5.86 -10.87
CA ILE A 288 -9.24 5.02 -11.99
C ILE A 288 -8.17 4.93 -13.08
N SER A 289 -7.53 6.06 -13.41
CA SER A 289 -6.46 6.12 -14.41
C SER A 289 -5.20 5.37 -13.96
N LEU A 290 -4.80 5.55 -12.69
CA LEU A 290 -3.70 4.80 -12.10
C LEU A 290 -4.01 3.30 -12.07
N TRP A 291 -5.24 2.91 -11.72
CA TRP A 291 -5.64 1.51 -11.68
C TRP A 291 -5.52 0.83 -13.05
N PHE A 292 -6.02 1.44 -14.12
CA PHE A 292 -5.87 0.85 -15.46
C PHE A 292 -4.42 0.73 -15.91
N LEU A 293 -3.60 1.77 -15.69
CA LEU A 293 -2.22 1.79 -16.17
C LEU A 293 -1.31 0.85 -15.36
N ARG A 294 -1.55 0.67 -14.05
CA ARG A 294 -0.82 -0.29 -13.21
C ARG A 294 -1.14 -1.75 -13.52
N ASN A 295 -2.29 -2.03 -14.12
CA ASN A 295 -2.62 -3.35 -14.64
C ASN A 295 -2.07 -3.59 -16.06
N SER A 296 -1.31 -2.63 -16.61
CA SER A 296 -0.64 -2.82 -17.89
C SER A 296 0.57 -3.75 -17.74
N PRO A 297 0.83 -4.64 -18.71
CA PRO A 297 2.06 -5.45 -18.75
C PRO A 297 3.33 -4.61 -19.03
N PHE A 298 3.19 -3.32 -19.34
CA PHE A 298 4.31 -2.46 -19.69
C PHE A 298 4.80 -1.67 -18.47
N PRO A 299 6.02 -1.92 -17.95
CA PRO A 299 6.48 -1.30 -16.69
C PRO A 299 6.65 0.23 -16.75
N TRP A 300 6.73 0.81 -17.96
CA TRP A 300 6.89 2.25 -18.16
C TRP A 300 5.55 3.02 -18.16
N THR A 301 4.39 2.34 -18.22
CA THR A 301 3.09 3.02 -18.21
C THR A 301 2.81 3.72 -16.89
N ASP A 302 3.34 3.20 -15.79
CA ASP A 302 3.21 3.79 -14.46
C ASP A 302 3.86 5.17 -14.40
N VAL A 303 5.07 5.31 -14.97
CA VAL A 303 5.77 6.60 -15.04
C VAL A 303 4.94 7.63 -15.80
N ILE A 304 4.37 7.23 -16.95
CA ILE A 304 3.48 8.10 -17.72
C ILE A 304 2.23 8.46 -16.90
N ALA A 305 1.63 7.49 -16.20
CA ALA A 305 0.45 7.70 -15.38
C ALA A 305 0.69 8.78 -14.31
N PHE A 306 1.75 8.61 -13.53
CA PHE A 306 2.10 9.54 -12.45
C PHE A 306 2.46 10.92 -12.98
N GLN A 307 3.24 10.98 -14.07
CA GLN A 307 3.61 12.24 -14.71
C GLN A 307 2.38 13.00 -15.23
N GLN A 308 1.43 12.32 -15.88
CA GLN A 308 0.23 12.94 -16.42
C GLN A 308 -0.75 13.43 -15.33
N LEU A 309 -0.71 12.80 -14.15
CA LEU A 309 -1.64 13.07 -13.05
C LEU A 309 -1.09 14.02 -11.98
N GLY A 310 0.15 14.48 -12.10
CA GLY A 310 0.69 15.61 -11.32
C GLY A 310 1.99 15.37 -10.57
N VAL A 311 2.63 14.21 -10.73
CA VAL A 311 3.98 13.97 -10.17
C VAL A 311 5.03 14.60 -11.09
N ASP A 312 5.90 15.44 -10.53
CA ASP A 312 7.04 16.00 -11.25
C ASP A 312 8.16 14.96 -11.28
N MET A 313 8.26 14.20 -12.37
CA MET A 313 9.30 13.18 -12.56
C MET A 313 9.73 13.06 -14.02
N ASP A 314 10.94 12.53 -14.23
CA ASP A 314 11.45 12.15 -15.55
C ASP A 314 11.36 10.63 -15.80
N PHE A 315 11.72 10.20 -17.02
CA PHE A 315 11.72 8.78 -17.40
C PHE A 315 12.91 7.98 -16.85
N SER A 316 13.84 8.64 -16.14
CA SER A 316 15.00 7.96 -15.54
C SER A 316 14.71 7.45 -14.13
N SER A 317 13.60 7.90 -13.53
CA SER A 317 13.14 7.49 -12.22
C SER A 317 12.11 6.35 -12.32
N HIS A 318 12.15 5.46 -11.33
CA HIS A 318 11.35 4.22 -11.34
C HIS A 318 10.56 4.07 -10.03
N LEU A 319 9.27 3.73 -10.20
CA LEU A 319 8.33 3.41 -9.13
C LEU A 319 7.99 1.92 -9.26
N ALA A 320 8.76 1.05 -8.59
CA ALA A 320 8.47 -0.38 -8.62
C ALA A 320 7.32 -0.66 -7.66
N ASP A 321 6.10 -0.89 -8.18
CA ASP A 321 4.90 -1.25 -7.40
C ASP A 321 4.78 -0.46 -6.08
N THR A 322 4.96 0.86 -6.19
CA THR A 322 4.99 1.79 -5.06
C THR A 322 3.58 2.31 -4.78
N TRP A 323 3.24 2.44 -3.51
CA TRP A 323 2.07 3.18 -3.06
C TRP A 323 2.39 4.67 -3.02
N CYS A 324 2.35 5.32 -4.18
CA CYS A 324 2.72 6.72 -4.35
C CYS A 324 1.46 7.58 -4.53
N ASP A 325 1.38 8.70 -3.80
CA ASP A 325 0.41 9.74 -4.12
C ASP A 325 0.68 10.34 -5.51
N SER A 326 -0.30 11.06 -6.06
CA SER A 326 -0.20 11.68 -7.39
C SER A 326 -0.36 13.20 -7.34
N GLU A 327 -0.19 13.80 -6.16
CA GLU A 327 -0.16 15.25 -5.93
C GLU A 327 1.08 15.60 -5.11
N PHE A 328 1.65 16.79 -5.34
CA PHE A 328 2.75 17.33 -4.53
C PHE A 328 3.98 16.41 -4.35
N ILE A 329 4.25 15.51 -5.29
CA ILE A 329 5.47 14.69 -5.29
C ILE A 329 6.39 15.15 -6.40
N LYS A 330 7.66 15.34 -6.05
CA LYS A 330 8.73 15.64 -6.98
C LYS A 330 9.84 14.62 -6.86
N LEU A 331 10.17 13.97 -7.99
CA LEU A 331 11.27 13.05 -8.14
C LEU A 331 12.31 13.69 -9.07
N GLY A 332 13.55 13.81 -8.57
CA GLY A 332 14.71 14.17 -9.37
C GLY A 332 15.06 13.09 -10.39
N ARG A 333 16.27 13.18 -10.94
CA ARG A 333 16.77 12.23 -11.94
C ARG A 333 17.26 10.95 -11.25
N LYS A 334 16.99 9.80 -11.87
CA LYS A 334 17.47 8.47 -11.43
C LYS A 334 17.12 8.15 -9.98
N VAL A 335 15.91 8.54 -9.57
CA VAL A 335 15.35 8.16 -8.28
C VAL A 335 14.78 6.75 -8.39
N LEU A 336 15.21 5.87 -7.50
CA LEU A 336 14.74 4.49 -7.42
C LEU A 336 13.90 4.31 -6.17
N ILE A 337 12.62 3.98 -6.34
CA ILE A 337 11.73 3.66 -5.24
C ILE A 337 11.39 2.19 -5.27
N GLY A 338 11.75 1.50 -4.19
CA GLY A 338 11.61 0.06 -4.05
C GLY A 338 10.17 -0.41 -3.86
N GLN A 339 9.98 -1.71 -4.09
CA GLN A 339 8.68 -2.38 -4.05
C GLN A 339 7.93 -2.17 -2.73
N GLY A 340 6.64 -1.82 -2.84
CA GLY A 340 5.76 -1.64 -1.69
C GLY A 340 6.12 -0.45 -0.79
N ALA A 341 7.07 0.40 -1.19
CA ALA A 341 7.27 1.66 -0.49
C ALA A 341 6.00 2.52 -0.60
N THR A 342 5.71 3.29 0.44
CA THR A 342 4.55 4.15 0.55
C THR A 342 5.01 5.60 0.63
N ILE A 343 4.73 6.39 -0.40
CA ILE A 343 5.10 7.81 -0.48
C ILE A 343 3.83 8.64 -0.38
N MET A 344 3.72 9.35 0.74
CA MET A 344 2.53 10.11 1.09
C MET A 344 2.83 11.61 0.98
N SER A 345 2.15 12.26 0.06
CA SER A 345 2.02 13.73 0.02
C SER A 345 0.88 14.22 0.91
N SER A 346 -0.01 13.31 1.28
CA SER A 346 -1.18 13.58 2.11
C SER A 346 -1.39 12.48 3.15
N MET A 347 -1.84 12.87 4.34
CA MET A 347 -2.09 11.94 5.44
C MET A 347 -3.21 12.48 6.31
N VAL A 348 -4.13 11.62 6.74
CA VAL A 348 -5.13 11.96 7.76
C VAL A 348 -4.65 11.50 9.13
N VAL A 349 -4.61 12.44 10.06
CA VAL A 349 -4.22 12.27 11.46
C VAL A 349 -5.35 12.83 12.33
N GLY A 350 -6.07 11.92 13.00
CA GLY A 350 -7.26 12.29 13.77
C GLY A 350 -8.32 12.95 12.88
N LYS A 351 -8.70 14.19 13.21
CA LYS A 351 -9.70 14.98 12.46
C LYS A 351 -9.09 15.86 11.37
N TYR A 352 -7.79 15.76 11.11
CA TYR A 352 -7.07 16.65 10.20
C TYR A 352 -6.51 15.90 8.99
N LEU A 353 -6.63 16.54 7.83
CA LEU A 353 -5.93 16.18 6.60
C LEU A 353 -4.68 17.07 6.47
N LEU A 354 -3.52 16.45 6.50
CA LEU A 354 -2.22 17.06 6.23
C LEU A 354 -1.93 16.89 4.74
N ILE A 355 -1.62 17.97 4.04
CA ILE A 355 -1.13 17.94 2.66
C ILE A 355 0.19 18.71 2.63
N LYS A 356 1.28 18.02 2.31
CA LYS A 356 2.59 18.64 2.19
C LYS A 356 3.46 17.88 1.20
N GLY A 357 4.08 18.62 0.27
CA GLY A 357 4.85 18.00 -0.79
C GLY A 357 6.08 17.23 -0.30
N VAL A 358 6.41 16.18 -1.06
CA VAL A 358 7.56 15.32 -0.83
C VAL A 358 8.54 15.51 -1.97
N LEU A 359 9.80 15.75 -1.62
CA LEU A 359 10.84 16.11 -2.58
C LEU A 359 12.01 15.13 -2.50
N PHE A 360 12.26 14.44 -3.61
CA PHE A 360 13.41 13.57 -3.79
C PHE A 360 14.35 14.25 -4.78
N ASP A 361 15.58 14.54 -4.37
CA ASP A 361 16.62 15.05 -5.25
C ASP A 361 17.19 13.94 -6.17
N ASP A 362 18.13 14.29 -7.07
CA ASP A 362 18.79 13.36 -7.97
C ASP A 362 19.47 12.19 -7.24
N TYR A 363 19.42 10.98 -7.82
CA TYR A 363 20.11 9.76 -7.35
C TYR A 363 19.68 9.25 -5.97
N VAL A 364 18.46 9.56 -5.54
CA VAL A 364 17.91 9.02 -4.30
C VAL A 364 17.45 7.57 -4.47
N MET A 365 17.76 6.74 -3.49
CA MET A 365 17.30 5.35 -3.41
C MET A 365 16.44 5.15 -2.17
N VAL A 366 15.20 4.68 -2.36
CA VAL A 366 14.28 4.32 -1.28
C VAL A 366 14.11 2.81 -1.29
N GLY A 367 14.46 2.15 -0.19
CA GLY A 367 14.28 0.71 -0.03
C GLY A 367 12.80 0.30 -0.05
N GLY A 368 12.53 -0.96 -0.40
CA GLY A 368 11.17 -1.49 -0.40
C GLY A 368 10.49 -1.42 0.98
N GLN A 369 9.16 -1.36 0.97
CA GLN A 369 8.32 -1.28 2.19
C GLN A 369 8.66 -0.12 3.12
N THR A 370 9.30 0.93 2.59
CA THR A 370 9.60 2.16 3.34
C THR A 370 8.37 3.06 3.35
N SER A 371 8.10 3.75 4.45
CA SER A 371 7.09 4.82 4.50
C SER A 371 7.77 6.18 4.44
N ILE A 372 7.27 7.09 3.58
CA ILE A 372 7.74 8.48 3.49
C ILE A 372 6.56 9.39 3.78
N ALA A 373 6.66 10.17 4.84
CA ALA A 373 5.60 11.06 5.31
C ALA A 373 5.52 12.38 4.52
N PRO A 374 4.36 13.07 4.55
CA PRO A 374 4.21 14.40 3.92
C PRO A 374 5.25 15.40 4.42
N GLY A 375 5.78 16.23 3.53
CA GLY A 375 6.80 17.23 3.86
C GLY A 375 8.23 16.72 3.92
N THR A 376 8.46 15.43 3.66
CA THR A 376 9.81 14.87 3.66
C THR A 376 10.63 15.39 2.48
N ILE A 377 11.88 15.79 2.75
CA ILE A 377 12.85 16.24 1.75
C ILE A 377 14.07 15.34 1.83
N ILE A 378 14.37 14.62 0.75
CA ILE A 378 15.51 13.70 0.68
C ILE A 378 16.50 14.25 -0.32
N LYS A 379 17.72 14.47 0.15
CA LYS A 379 18.79 15.13 -0.60
C LYS A 379 19.52 14.17 -1.53
N LYS A 380 20.28 14.74 -2.47
CA LYS A 380 21.03 14.02 -3.49
C LYS A 380 21.82 12.85 -2.91
N GLU A 381 21.87 11.74 -3.65
CA GLU A 381 22.67 10.55 -3.34
C GLU A 381 22.35 9.89 -1.98
N SER A 382 21.16 10.16 -1.43
CA SER A 382 20.71 9.54 -0.18
C SER A 382 20.13 8.14 -0.41
N VAL A 383 20.36 7.26 0.56
CA VAL A 383 19.80 5.91 0.59
C VAL A 383 18.96 5.74 1.84
N ILE A 384 17.68 5.42 1.67
CA ILE A 384 16.79 5.03 2.76
C ILE A 384 16.69 3.51 2.76
N GLY A 385 17.04 2.89 3.88
CA GLY A 385 16.98 1.45 4.04
C GLY A 385 15.56 0.91 3.91
N ALA A 386 15.41 -0.33 3.44
CA ALA A 386 14.10 -0.98 3.39
C ALA A 386 13.44 -1.06 4.78
N ILE A 387 12.11 -0.99 4.83
CA ILE A 387 11.32 -1.05 6.07
C ILE A 387 11.63 0.13 7.02
N SER A 388 12.09 1.26 6.49
CA SER A 388 12.23 2.51 7.26
C SER A 388 10.93 3.32 7.22
N SER A 389 10.77 4.28 8.12
CA SER A 389 9.61 5.19 8.17
C SER A 389 10.04 6.62 8.46
#